data_AF-A0A7J2PLX5-F1
#
_entry.id   AF-A0A7J2PLX5-F1
#
_cell.length_a   1.000
_cell.length_b   1.000
_cell.length_c   1.000
_cell.angle_alpha   90.00
_cell.angle_beta   90.00
_cell.angle_gamma   90.00
#
_symmetry.space_group_name_H-M   'P 1'
#
loop_
_entity.id
_entity.type
_entity.pdbx_description
1 polymer ?
#
loop_
_entity_poly.entity_id
_entity_poly.type
_entity_poly.pdbx_seq_one_letter_code
_entity_poly.pdbx_strand_id
1 'polypeptide(L)'
;MKNGRTISIKNPKLQKIRNNLRLIILKECSKRKAEIMDQEHNLTHDQNGNFKSLGDGTIKVLQGLTKKWWDIERPLRASIIKCPMCNKHNKDMTYHKKSKTWFCVEHYKTQVG
;
A
#
# COMPACT_ATOMS: atom_id res chain seq x y z
N MET A 1 2.88 -27.16 6.97
CA MET A 1 3.14 -25.72 6.70
C MET A 1 3.59 -25.05 7.99
N LYS A 2 4.90 -24.94 8.25
CA LYS A 2 5.37 -24.33 9.50
C LYS A 2 5.01 -22.83 9.48
N ASN A 3 4.04 -22.46 10.32
CA ASN A 3 3.76 -21.11 10.84
C ASN A 3 2.91 -20.09 10.05
N GLY A 4 2.41 -20.40 8.85
CA GLY A 4 1.56 -19.47 8.06
C GLY A 4 0.06 -19.74 8.20
N ARG A 5 -0.77 -18.70 8.33
CA ARG A 5 -2.25 -18.81 8.28
C ARG A 5 -2.76 -18.26 6.95
N THR A 6 -3.26 -19.14 6.08
CA THR A 6 -3.86 -18.74 4.81
C THR A 6 -5.34 -18.47 4.99
N ILE A 7 -5.82 -17.35 4.45
CA ILE A 7 -7.25 -17.09 4.28
C ILE A 7 -7.60 -17.35 2.82
N SER A 8 -8.30 -18.47 2.59
CA SER A 8 -8.80 -18.87 1.28
C SER A 8 -10.33 -18.90 1.30
N ILE A 9 -10.94 -18.33 0.26
CA ILE A 9 -12.39 -18.33 0.06
C ILE A 9 -12.67 -19.20 -1.15
N LYS A 10 -13.35 -20.34 -0.99
CA LYS A 10 -13.62 -21.27 -2.10
C LYS A 10 -14.79 -20.82 -2.99
N ASN A 11 -15.78 -20.13 -2.42
CA ASN A 11 -16.97 -19.71 -3.15
C ASN A 11 -16.63 -18.54 -4.11
N PRO A 12 -16.87 -18.66 -5.43
CA PRO A 12 -16.53 -17.62 -6.40
C PRO A 12 -17.26 -16.28 -6.19
N LYS A 13 -18.53 -16.31 -5.74
CA LYS A 13 -19.28 -15.09 -5.43
C LYS A 13 -18.66 -14.34 -4.26
N LEU A 14 -18.26 -15.06 -3.20
CA LEU A 14 -17.56 -14.47 -2.05
C LEU A 14 -16.16 -13.97 -2.41
N GLN A 15 -15.44 -14.65 -3.30
CA GLN A 15 -14.16 -14.15 -3.82
C GLN A 15 -14.34 -12.83 -4.56
N LYS A 16 -15.39 -12.70 -5.40
CA LYS A 16 -15.71 -11.46 -6.10
C LYS A 16 -15.98 -10.32 -5.11
N ILE A 17 -16.78 -10.57 -4.07
CA ILE A 17 -17.06 -9.59 -3.02
C ILE A 17 -15.76 -9.15 -2.33
N ARG A 18 -14.94 -10.09 -1.86
CA ARG A 18 -13.62 -9.80 -1.25
C ARG A 18 -12.74 -8.94 -2.17
N ASN A 19 -12.63 -9.33 -3.44
CA ASN A 19 -11.76 -8.64 -4.39
C ASN A 19 -12.26 -7.20 -4.63
N ASN A 20 -13.57 -7.00 -4.74
CA ASN A 20 -14.17 -5.68 -4.89
C ASN A 20 -13.95 -4.80 -3.64
N LEU A 21 -14.13 -5.35 -2.44
CA LEU A 21 -13.87 -4.61 -1.19
C LEU A 21 -12.41 -4.17 -1.08
N ARG A 22 -11.47 -5.07 -1.40
CA ARG A 22 -10.04 -4.74 -1.47
C ARG A 22 -9.77 -3.65 -2.50
N LEU A 23 -10.39 -3.71 -3.66
CA LEU A 23 -10.23 -2.71 -4.72
C LEU A 23 -10.74 -1.33 -4.30
N ILE A 24 -11.87 -1.25 -3.59
CA ILE A 24 -12.40 0.02 -3.06
C ILE A 24 -11.39 0.66 -2.11
N ILE A 25 -10.85 -0.11 -1.16
CA ILE A 25 -9.81 0.38 -0.23
C ILE A 25 -8.58 0.85 -0.99
N LEU A 26 -8.13 0.09 -1.99
CA LEU A 26 -6.97 0.47 -2.80
C LEU A 26 -7.21 1.77 -3.58
N LYS A 27 -8.39 1.94 -4.17
CA LYS A 27 -8.74 3.17 -4.90
C LYS A 27 -8.71 4.39 -3.98
N GLU A 28 -9.29 4.28 -2.79
CA GLU A 28 -9.29 5.36 -1.80
C GLU A 28 -7.86 5.69 -1.33
N CYS A 29 -7.05 4.67 -1.02
CA CYS A 29 -5.65 4.89 -0.65
C CYS A 29 -4.84 5.53 -1.78
N SER A 30 -5.06 5.12 -3.04
CA SER A 30 -4.39 5.72 -4.20
C SER A 30 -4.80 7.18 -4.39
N LYS A 31 -6.11 7.49 -4.23
CA LYS A 31 -6.60 8.87 -4.33
C LYS A 31 -5.92 9.79 -3.31
N ARG A 32 -5.91 9.41 -2.03
CA ARG A 32 -5.26 10.20 -0.97
C ARG A 32 -3.76 10.38 -1.19
N LYS A 33 -3.08 9.36 -1.72
CA LYS A 33 -1.65 9.47 -2.04
C LYS A 33 -1.40 10.41 -3.22
N ALA A 34 -2.25 10.37 -4.23
CA ALA A 34 -2.18 11.32 -5.35
C ALA A 34 -2.33 12.76 -4.84
N GLU A 35 -3.32 13.03 -3.97
CA GLU A 35 -3.50 14.35 -3.36
C GLU A 35 -2.26 14.83 -2.58
N ILE A 36 -1.58 13.92 -1.86
CA ILE A 36 -0.33 14.23 -1.16
C ILE A 36 0.80 14.54 -2.15
N MET A 37 0.94 13.71 -3.21
CA MET A 37 1.95 13.92 -4.24
C MET A 37 1.74 15.22 -5.02
N ASP A 38 0.49 15.60 -5.28
CA ASP A 38 0.15 16.87 -5.91
C ASP A 38 0.54 18.05 -5.01
N GLN A 39 0.31 17.93 -3.69
CA GLN A 39 0.78 18.93 -2.72
C GLN A 39 2.31 19.02 -2.69
N GLU A 40 3.02 17.89 -2.68
CA GLU A 40 4.48 17.86 -2.74
C GLU A 40 4.98 18.51 -4.04
N HIS A 41 4.36 18.19 -5.18
CA HIS A 41 4.71 18.76 -6.47
C HIS A 41 4.53 20.28 -6.50
N ASN A 42 3.38 20.80 -6.04
CA ASN A 42 3.10 22.24 -5.98
C ASN A 42 4.08 23.03 -5.09
N LEU A 43 4.60 22.39 -4.04
CA LEU A 43 5.59 22.99 -3.14
C LEU A 43 7.00 22.98 -3.73
N THR A 44 7.32 21.96 -4.54
CA THR A 44 8.67 21.72 -5.06
C THR A 44 8.88 22.27 -6.47
N HIS A 45 7.82 22.47 -7.25
CA HIS A 45 7.88 22.89 -8.65
C HIS A 45 7.16 24.21 -8.88
N ASP A 46 7.63 25.00 -9.85
CA ASP A 46 6.94 26.21 -10.35
C ASP A 46 5.90 25.88 -11.43
N GLN A 47 5.23 26.92 -11.94
CA GLN A 47 4.21 26.76 -12.99
C GLN A 47 4.78 26.23 -14.30
N ASN A 48 6.09 26.30 -14.49
CA ASN A 48 6.81 25.78 -15.66
C ASN A 48 7.37 24.38 -15.42
N GLY A 49 7.15 23.79 -14.25
CA GLY A 49 7.67 22.48 -13.87
C GLY A 49 9.14 22.48 -13.44
N ASN A 50 9.74 23.64 -13.16
CA ASN A 50 11.11 23.72 -12.65
C ASN A 50 11.16 23.61 -11.13
N PHE A 51 12.22 23.00 -10.61
CA PHE A 51 12.41 22.84 -9.17
C PHE A 51 12.69 24.19 -8.49
N LYS A 52 11.97 24.48 -7.42
CA LYS A 52 12.12 25.70 -6.61
C LYS A 52 13.19 25.50 -5.55
N SER A 53 13.90 26.57 -5.20
CA SER A 53 14.70 26.60 -3.98
C SER A 53 13.79 26.45 -2.75
N LEU A 54 14.12 25.50 -1.87
CA LEU A 54 13.31 25.17 -0.70
C LEU A 54 13.85 25.92 0.52
N GLY A 55 13.00 26.73 1.15
CA GLY A 55 13.28 27.28 2.48
C GLY A 55 12.96 26.28 3.61
N ASP A 56 13.50 26.53 4.81
CA ASP A 56 13.31 25.67 6.00
C ASP A 56 11.82 25.39 6.33
N GLY A 57 10.96 26.38 6.12
CA GLY A 57 9.50 26.22 6.30
C GLY A 57 8.90 25.18 5.35
N THR A 58 9.30 25.18 4.08
CA THR A 58 8.84 24.23 3.06
C THR A 58 9.35 22.82 3.36
N ILE A 59 10.59 22.68 3.83
CA ILE A 59 11.16 21.39 4.21
C ILE A 59 10.33 20.73 5.32
N LYS A 60 9.92 21.47 6.35
CA LYS A 60 9.06 20.94 7.42
C LYS A 60 7.70 20.46 6.89
N VAL A 61 7.10 21.19 5.95
CA VAL A 61 5.83 20.79 5.33
C VAL A 61 6.01 19.50 4.53
N LEU A 62 7.07 19.40 3.72
CA LEU A 62 7.37 18.19 2.94
C LEU A 62 7.58 16.97 3.85
N GLN A 63 8.30 17.11 4.97
CA GLN A 63 8.43 16.05 5.97
C GLN A 63 7.06 15.61 6.51
N GLY A 64 6.15 16.56 6.75
CA GLY A 64 4.77 16.29 7.15
C GLY A 64 3.97 15.51 6.09
N LEU A 65 4.13 15.86 4.82
CA LEU A 65 3.48 15.17 3.68
C LEU A 65 4.01 13.74 3.52
N THR A 66 5.34 13.57 3.58
CA THR A 66 5.98 12.26 3.58
C THR A 66 5.47 11.38 4.72
N LYS A 67 5.30 11.95 5.92
CA LYS A 67 4.71 11.22 7.06
C LYS A 67 3.28 10.77 6.75
N LYS A 68 2.41 11.67 6.27
CA LYS A 68 1.03 11.33 5.88
C LYS A 68 0.98 10.24 4.80
N TRP A 69 1.90 10.25 3.84
CA TRP A 69 1.99 9.22 2.81
C TRP A 69 2.28 7.85 3.44
N TRP A 70 3.25 7.80 4.37
CA TRP A 70 3.61 6.58 5.08
C TRP A 70 2.53 6.09 6.04
N ASP A 71 1.74 6.98 6.63
CA ASP A 71 0.57 6.64 7.45
C ASP A 71 -0.50 5.88 6.64
N ILE A 72 -0.52 6.04 5.31
CA ILE A 72 -1.38 5.26 4.40
C ILE A 72 -0.66 3.99 3.92
N GLU A 73 0.59 4.09 3.48
CA GLU A 73 1.28 2.94 2.86
C GLU A 73 1.64 1.85 3.87
N ARG A 74 2.07 2.19 5.09
CA ARG A 74 2.48 1.17 6.09
C ARG A 74 1.33 0.23 6.46
N PRO A 75 0.14 0.73 6.87
CA PRO A 75 -0.99 -0.15 7.15
C PRO A 75 -1.41 -0.96 5.92
N LEU A 76 -1.40 -0.36 4.74
CA LEU A 76 -1.77 -1.06 3.50
C LEU A 76 -0.81 -2.22 3.20
N ARG A 77 0.51 -2.03 3.32
CA ARG A 77 1.52 -3.10 3.14
C ARG A 77 1.44 -4.19 4.21
N ALA A 78 1.05 -3.83 5.42
CA ALA A 78 0.85 -4.76 6.52
C ALA A 78 -0.50 -5.50 6.48
N SER A 79 -1.44 -5.05 5.63
CA SER A 79 -2.80 -5.57 5.57
C SER A 79 -2.95 -6.75 4.60
N ILE A 80 -4.09 -7.44 4.69
CA ILE A 80 -4.48 -8.50 3.75
C ILE A 80 -4.96 -7.97 2.39
N ILE A 81 -4.97 -6.64 2.19
CA ILE A 81 -5.58 -6.00 1.02
C ILE A 81 -4.79 -6.26 -0.25
N LYS A 82 -3.45 -6.23 -0.20
CA LYS A 82 -2.58 -6.53 -1.33
C LYS A 82 -1.32 -7.27 -0.88
N CYS A 83 -0.74 -8.07 -1.76
CA CYS A 83 0.59 -8.61 -1.51
C CYS A 83 1.64 -7.49 -1.68
N PRO A 84 2.57 -7.30 -0.72
CA PRO A 84 3.59 -6.26 -0.81
C PRO A 84 4.67 -6.54 -1.88
N MET A 85 4.76 -7.77 -2.40
CA MET A 85 5.74 -8.16 -3.43
C MET A 85 5.23 -7.89 -4.85
N CYS A 86 3.98 -8.26 -5.15
CA CYS A 86 3.43 -8.16 -6.51
C CYS A 86 2.23 -7.21 -6.63
N ASN A 87 1.82 -6.56 -5.54
CA ASN A 87 0.67 -5.65 -5.46
C ASN A 87 -0.69 -6.26 -5.88
N LYS A 88 -0.76 -7.57 -6.15
CA LYS A 88 -2.02 -8.26 -6.45
C LYS A 88 -2.90 -8.30 -5.21
N HIS A 89 -4.19 -7.99 -5.38
CA HIS A 89 -5.20 -7.95 -4.34
C HIS A 89 -6.27 -9.04 -4.50
N ASN A 90 -6.31 -9.70 -5.66
CA ASN A 90 -7.30 -10.72 -6.00
C ASN A 90 -6.87 -12.14 -5.61
N LYS A 91 -5.68 -12.30 -5.03
CA LYS A 91 -5.13 -13.60 -4.61
C LYS A 91 -5.49 -13.94 -3.16
N ASP A 92 -5.45 -15.23 -2.85
CA ASP A 92 -5.45 -15.71 -1.47
C ASP A 92 -4.15 -15.27 -0.77
N MET A 93 -4.28 -14.98 0.52
CA MET A 93 -3.21 -14.38 1.30
C MET A 93 -2.86 -15.25 2.50
N THR A 94 -1.56 -15.33 2.81
CA THR A 94 -1.01 -16.05 3.94
C THR A 94 -0.31 -15.07 4.86
N TYR A 95 -0.65 -15.11 6.14
CA TYR A 95 0.00 -14.33 7.17
C TYR A 95 1.33 -14.97 7.56
N HIS A 96 2.42 -14.20 7.44
CA HIS A 96 3.75 -14.59 7.87
C HIS A 96 4.03 -14.00 9.27
N LYS A 97 4.08 -14.87 10.28
CA LYS A 97 4.20 -14.45 11.70
C LYS A 97 5.48 -13.69 12.00
N LYS A 98 6.62 -14.09 11.42
CA LYS A 98 7.94 -13.49 11.70
C LYS A 98 8.00 -12.03 11.23
N SER A 99 7.49 -11.73 10.04
CA SER A 99 7.49 -10.36 9.51
C SER A 99 6.21 -9.57 9.85
N LYS A 100 5.21 -10.22 10.45
CA LYS A 100 3.86 -9.65 10.69
C LYS A 100 3.23 -9.08 9.43
N THR A 101 3.35 -9.78 8.31
CA THR A 101 2.93 -9.30 6.98
C THR A 101 2.10 -10.35 6.25
N TRP A 102 1.18 -9.89 5.40
CA TRP A 102 0.44 -10.77 4.49
C TRP A 102 1.11 -10.85 3.13
N PHE A 103 1.29 -12.05 2.62
CA PHE A 103 1.78 -12.31 1.25
C PHE A 103 0.75 -13.09 0.47
N CYS A 104 0.72 -12.99 -0.85
CA CYS A 104 -0.05 -13.97 -1.61
C CYS A 104 0.56 -15.35 -1.44
N VAL A 105 -0.24 -16.41 -1.57
CA VAL A 105 0.19 -17.80 -1.34
C VAL A 105 1.49 -18.14 -2.11
N GLU A 106 1.63 -17.65 -3.33
CA GLU A 106 2.84 -17.83 -4.15
C GLU A 106 4.08 -17.20 -3.51
N HIS A 107 4.04 -15.90 -3.19
CA HIS A 107 5.19 -15.21 -2.58
C HIS A 107 5.43 -15.67 -1.14
N TYR A 108 4.40 -16.12 -0.41
CA TYR A 108 4.62 -16.72 0.91
C TYR A 108 5.54 -17.93 0.81
N LYS A 109 5.35 -18.81 -0.19
CA LYS A 109 6.19 -20.00 -0.38
C LYS A 109 7.66 -19.65 -0.60
N THR A 110 7.97 -18.50 -1.21
CA THR A 110 9.36 -18.05 -1.39
C THR A 110 9.99 -17.44 -0.14
N GLN A 111 9.20 -17.15 0.91
CA GLN A 111 9.70 -16.61 2.19
C GLN A 111 9.99 -17.69 3.24
N VAL A 112 9.41 -18.88 3.07
CA VAL A 112 9.58 -20.05 3.96
C VAL A 112 10.19 -21.26 3.27
N GLY A 113 10.53 -21.11 1.99
CA GLY A 113 11.34 -22.08 1.24
C GLY A 113 12.82 -21.94 1.54
#